data_AF-A0A5C6M189-F1
#
_entry.id   AF-A0A5C6M189-F1
#
_cell.length_a   1.000
_cell.length_b   1.000
_cell.length_c   1.000
_cell.angle_alpha   90.00
_cell.angle_beta   90.00
_cell.angle_gamma   90.00
#
_symmetry.space_group_name_H-M   'P 1'
#
loop_
_entity.id
_entity.type
_entity.pdbx_description
1 polymer ?
#
loop_
_entity_poly.entity_id
_entity_poly.type
_entity_poly.pdbx_seq_one_letter_code
_entity_poly.pdbx_strand_id
1 'polypeptide(L)' 'MSQGKFGFAETPEWEQAAQDDVLVAEVVFNLPLEKPYTYAVPEGLRDLLRPGQRVR' A
#
# COMPACT_ATOMS: atom_id res chain seq x y z
N MET A 1 23.49 -34.71 18.15
CA MET A 1 23.20 -33.27 18.22
C MET A 1 22.39 -32.89 16.99
N SER A 2 21.06 -33.03 17.07
CA SER A 2 20.17 -32.79 15.93
C SER A 2 19.80 -31.31 15.91
N GLN A 3 20.32 -30.57 14.91
CA GLN A 3 19.87 -29.22 14.62
C GLN A 3 18.42 -29.30 14.13
N GLY A 4 17.49 -28.89 14.99
CA GLY A 4 16.07 -28.76 14.65
C GLY A 4 15.90 -27.71 13.56
N LYS A 5 15.36 -28.13 12.42
CA LYS A 5 14.88 -27.26 11.34
C LYS A 5 14.02 -26.15 11.96
N PHE A 6 14.43 -24.89 11.78
CA PHE A 6 13.55 -23.75 11.98
C PHE A 6 12.41 -23.87 10.97
N GLY A 7 11.30 -24.49 11.40
CA GLY A 7 10.05 -24.45 10.68
C GLY A 7 9.66 -22.99 10.55
N PHE A 8 9.39 -22.59 9.30
CA PHE A 8 8.87 -21.30 8.87
C PHE A 8 8.12 -20.59 10.00
N ALA A 9 8.74 -19.56 10.56
CA ALA A 9 8.04 -18.70 11.49
C ALA A 9 6.86 -18.11 10.72
N GLU A 10 5.65 -18.49 11.10
CA GLU A 10 4.43 -17.80 10.67
C GLU A 10 4.66 -16.31 10.95
N THR A 11 4.57 -15.49 9.90
CA THR A 11 4.78 -14.05 10.00
C THR A 11 3.86 -13.53 11.10
N PRO A 12 4.37 -12.83 12.12
CA PRO A 12 3.55 -12.34 13.23
C PRO A 12 2.33 -11.55 12.73
N GLU A 13 1.19 -11.65 13.41
CA GLU A 13 -0.06 -10.99 12.97
C GLU A 13 0.10 -9.48 12.76
N TRP A 14 0.93 -8.82 13.58
CA TRP A 14 1.22 -7.39 13.44
C TRP A 14 1.99 -7.07 12.15
N GLU A 15 2.85 -7.98 11.70
CA GLU A 15 3.63 -7.81 10.48
C GLU A 15 2.77 -8.10 9.23
N GLN A 16 1.82 -9.02 9.32
CA GLN A 16 0.79 -9.22 8.29
C GLN A 16 -0.13 -8.01 8.16
N ALA A 17 -0.60 -7.46 9.29
CA ALA A 17 -1.44 -6.26 9.29
C ALA A 17 -0.71 -5.04 8.71
N ALA A 18 0.60 -4.90 8.97
CA ALA A 18 1.42 -3.85 8.37
C ALA A 18 1.62 -4.03 6.86
N GLN A 19 1.62 -5.27 6.35
CA GLN A 19 1.66 -5.55 4.91
C GLN A 19 0.33 -5.25 4.21
N ASP A 20 -0.80 -5.42 4.91
CA ASP A 20 -2.14 -5.10 4.42
C ASP A 20 -2.44 -3.59 4.45
N ASP A 21 -1.73 -2.83 5.29
CA ASP A 21 -1.85 -1.38 5.40
C ASP A 21 -1.24 -0.65 4.19
N VAL A 22 -2.01 -0.63 3.10
CA VAL A 22 -1.65 -0.01 1.83
C VAL A 22 -2.25 1.39 1.76
N LEU A 23 -1.38 2.41 1.71
CA LEU A 23 -1.80 3.78 1.44
C LEU A 23 -2.38 3.87 0.01
N VAL A 24 -3.59 4.43 -0.12
CA VAL A 24 -4.26 4.62 -1.40
C VAL A 24 -4.54 6.10 -1.69
N ALA A 25 -4.57 6.47 -2.96
CA ALA A 25 -4.92 7.80 -3.45
C ALA A 25 -6.08 7.74 -4.44
N GLU A 26 -7.01 8.68 -4.31
CA GLU A 26 -8.10 8.90 -5.27
C GLU A 26 -7.66 9.88 -6.34
N VAL A 27 -7.60 9.41 -7.59
CA VAL A 27 -7.19 10.21 -8.75
C VAL A 27 -8.41 10.56 -9.58
N VAL A 28 -8.68 11.86 -9.71
CA VAL A 28 -9.75 12.42 -10.53
C VAL A 28 -9.17 12.83 -11.89
N PHE A 29 -9.72 12.29 -12.96
CA PHE A 29 -9.37 12.70 -14.33
C PHE A 29 -10.39 13.72 -14.86
N ASN A 30 -9.95 14.64 -15.72
CA ASN A 30 -10.81 15.57 -16.43
C ASN A 30 -11.51 14.88 -17.63
N LEU A 31 -12.23 13.81 -17.33
CA LEU A 31 -13.08 13.05 -18.24
C LEU A 31 -14.50 13.05 -17.64
N PRO A 32 -15.56 12.83 -18.42
CA PRO A 32 -16.92 12.71 -17.90
C PRO A 32 -17.08 11.38 -17.13
N LEU A 33 -16.40 11.27 -15.99
CA LEU A 33 -16.39 10.12 -15.12
C LEU A 33 -17.21 10.44 -13.88
N GLU A 34 -18.08 9.51 -13.51
CA GLU A 34 -18.96 9.65 -12.35
C GLU A 34 -18.22 9.33 -11.03
N LYS A 35 -17.04 8.68 -11.09
CA LYS A 35 -16.28 8.24 -9.92
C LYS A 35 -14.76 8.37 -10.11
N PRO A 36 -14.03 8.74 -9.03
CA PRO A 36 -12.56 8.72 -9.02
C PRO A 36 -12.01 7.28 -9.05
N TYR A 37 -10.76 7.12 -9.51
CA TYR A 37 -10.05 5.85 -9.48
C TYR A 37 -9.13 5.78 -8.26
N THR A 38 -9.18 4.66 -7.54
CA THR A 38 -8.30 4.40 -6.38
C THR A 38 -7.03 3.69 -6.85
N TYR A 39 -5.87 4.26 -6.53
CA TYR A 39 -4.56 3.66 -6.80
C TYR A 39 -3.77 3.46 -5.50
N ALA A 40 -2.98 2.39 -5.44
CA ALA A 40 -2.00 2.21 -4.36
C ALA A 40 -0.85 3.21 -4.52
N VAL A 41 -0.47 3.85 -3.42
CA VAL A 41 0.62 4.82 -3.37
C VAL A 41 1.95 4.10 -3.15
N PRO A 42 2.90 4.18 -4.11
CA PRO A 42 4.25 3.65 -3.94
C PRO A 42 4.95 4.29 -2.73
N GLU A 43 5.81 3.53 -2.05
CA GLU A 43 6.46 3.97 -0.81
C GLU A 43 7.16 5.33 -0.92
N GLY A 44 7.93 5.54 -1.99
CA GLY A 44 8.64 6.80 -2.22
C GLY A 44 7.75 8.02 -2.54
N LEU A 45 6.45 7.81 -2.77
CA LEU A 45 5.48 8.88 -3.03
C LEU A 45 4.58 9.19 -1.82
N ARG A 46 4.62 8.37 -0.76
CA ARG A 46 3.72 8.50 0.40
C ARG A 46 3.79 9.87 1.07
N ASP A 47 4.99 10.42 1.25
CA ASP A 47 5.21 11.74 1.86
C ASP A 47 5.12 12.91 0.85
N LEU A 48 5.11 12.59 -0.45
CA LEU A 48 5.13 13.58 -1.53
C LEU A 48 3.73 13.92 -2.05
N LEU A 49 2.79 12.98 -1.91
CA LEU A 49 1.41 13.14 -2.35
C LEU A 49 0.57 13.89 -1.31
N ARG A 50 -0.14 14.91 -1.77
CA ARG A 50 -1.14 15.64 -0.97
C ARG A 50 -2.47 15.73 -1.71
N PRO A 51 -3.62 15.76 -0.99
CA PRO A 51 -4.91 16.02 -1.61
C PRO A 51 -4.89 17.31 -2.44
N GLY A 52 -5.47 17.26 -3.65
CA GLY A 52 -5.50 18.40 -4.58
C GLY A 52 -4.21 18.62 -5.39
N GLN A 53 -3.20 17.77 -5.21
CA GLN A 53 -1.99 17.82 -6.03
C GLN A 53 -2.22 17.16 -7.39
N ARG A 54 -1.65 17.75 -8.44
CA ARG A 54 -1.72 17.18 -9.80
C ARG A 54 -0.71 16.04 -9.91
N VAL A 55 -1.20 14.88 -10.29
CA VAL A 55 -0.38 13.71 -10.66
C VAL A 55 -0.29 13.63 -12.19
N ARG A 56 0.77 12.99 -12.71
CA ARG A 56 0.98 12.79 -14.16
C ARG A 56 1.18 11.31 -14.45
#